data_AF-A0A1J4KL28-F1
#
_entry.id   AF-A0A1J4KL28-F1
#
_cell.length_a   1.000
_cell.length_b   1.000
_cell.length_c   1.000
_cell.angle_alpha   90.00
_cell.angle_beta   90.00
_cell.angle_gamma   90.00
#
_symmetry.space_group_name_H-M   'P 1'
#
loop_
_entity.id
_entity.type
_entity.pdbx_description
1 polymer ?
#
loop_
_entity_poly.entity_id
_entity_poly.type
_entity_poly.pdbx_seq_one_letter_code
_entity_poly.pdbx_strand_id
1 'polypeptide(L)'
;MFFSAEIFTKVKIGFIILDGYMNKEPNKSPPKGTVDKSWPAFVNIDDEIEIPPLEKRRKNIYFSLNPTNKSFFLPNDSASKNTQLGDKETRKQASNDDKNNQKPPKNKNYKYEKYRIQKSKQKIIGFIMEDSRPYKWMIKTFNRIITQKEFNSIYESLKSKLSPHAAPQRDENRSQVIRFSWMDDNWDNIDTRNVIIKQITEVMRHKKMRNIY
;
A
#
# COMPACT_ATOMS: atom_id res chain seq x y z
N MET A 1 45.98 -4.97 -31.55
CA MET A 1 45.90 -3.64 -30.91
C MET A 1 44.87 -2.82 -31.68
N PHE A 2 43.65 -2.67 -31.16
CA PHE A 2 42.61 -1.83 -31.76
C PHE A 2 42.25 -0.75 -30.74
N PHE A 3 42.57 0.50 -31.07
CA PHE A 3 42.17 1.67 -30.30
C PHE A 3 40.74 2.04 -30.70
N SER A 4 39.80 1.96 -29.75
CA SER A 4 38.44 2.47 -29.91
C SER A 4 38.40 3.90 -29.37
N ALA A 5 38.05 4.86 -30.22
CA ALA A 5 37.98 6.27 -29.89
C ALA A 5 36.66 6.60 -29.19
N GLU A 6 36.74 7.10 -27.96
CA GLU A 6 35.61 7.65 -27.20
C GLU A 6 35.24 9.05 -27.73
N ILE A 7 33.99 9.21 -28.15
CA ILE A 7 33.41 10.51 -28.50
C ILE A 7 32.70 11.05 -27.25
N PHE A 8 33.34 11.99 -26.55
CA PHE A 8 32.74 12.75 -25.45
C PHE A 8 31.93 13.94 -26.00
N THR A 9 30.61 13.81 -26.06
CA THR A 9 29.69 14.92 -26.32
C THR A 9 29.46 15.73 -25.03
N LYS A 10 30.09 16.91 -24.96
CA LYS A 10 29.84 17.92 -23.92
C LYS A 10 28.45 18.55 -24.12
N VAL A 11 27.48 18.17 -23.30
CA VAL A 11 26.18 18.85 -23.21
C VAL A 11 26.32 20.05 -22.27
N LYS A 12 26.20 21.26 -22.83
CA LYS A 12 26.26 22.54 -22.11
C LYS A 12 24.86 22.86 -21.58
N ILE A 13 24.59 22.55 -20.31
CA ILE A 13 23.33 22.89 -19.65
C ILE A 13 23.41 24.33 -19.15
N GLY A 14 22.71 25.24 -19.83
CA GLY A 14 22.54 26.62 -19.39
C GLY A 14 21.57 26.70 -18.22
N PHE A 15 22.03 27.26 -17.10
CA PHE A 15 21.19 27.66 -15.98
C PHE A 15 20.48 28.98 -16.32
N ILE A 16 19.15 28.96 -16.40
CA ILE A 16 18.33 30.17 -16.41
C ILE A 16 17.96 30.45 -14.94
N ILE A 17 18.55 31.51 -14.38
CA ILE A 17 18.14 32.08 -13.09
C ILE A 17 16.94 32.99 -13.39
N LEU A 18 15.76 32.61 -12.91
CA LEU A 18 14.58 33.46 -12.86
C LEU A 18 14.51 34.09 -11.47
N ASP A 19 15.08 35.29 -11.34
CA ASP A 19 14.74 36.22 -10.27
C ASP A 19 13.37 36.83 -10.59
N GLY A 20 12.40 36.70 -9.68
CA GLY A 20 11.07 37.22 -9.96
C GLY A 20 10.09 37.18 -8.80
N TYR A 21 10.05 38.29 -8.06
CA TYR A 21 8.89 38.86 -7.37
C TYR A 21 8.38 38.18 -6.09
N MET A 22 8.89 38.68 -4.96
CA MET A 22 8.18 38.70 -3.69
C MET A 22 7.06 39.74 -3.72
N ASN A 23 5.80 39.30 -3.85
CA ASN A 23 4.65 40.09 -3.42
C ASN A 23 4.32 39.71 -1.97
N LYS A 24 4.65 40.62 -1.03
CA LYS A 24 4.19 40.56 0.35
C LYS A 24 2.79 41.20 0.39
N GLU A 25 1.76 40.38 0.55
CA GLU A 25 0.42 40.89 0.88
C GLU A 25 0.35 41.33 2.35
N PRO A 26 -0.41 42.40 2.66
CA PRO A 26 -0.59 42.87 4.03
C PRO A 26 -1.50 41.94 4.84
N ASN A 27 -1.00 41.57 6.03
CA ASN A 27 -1.70 40.85 7.10
C ASN A 27 -3.10 41.43 7.35
N LYS A 28 -4.14 40.67 6.97
CA LYS A 28 -5.49 40.84 7.53
C LYS A 28 -5.57 40.06 8.83
N SER A 29 -5.64 40.78 9.94
CA SER A 29 -5.89 40.22 11.27
C SER A 29 -7.24 39.47 11.31
N PRO A 30 -7.30 38.25 11.87
CA PRO A 30 -8.54 37.52 12.02
C PRO A 30 -9.45 38.16 13.08
N PRO A 31 -10.79 38.08 12.91
CA PRO A 31 -11.74 38.61 13.88
C PRO A 31 -11.65 37.84 15.21
N LYS A 32 -11.63 38.60 16.31
CA LYS A 32 -11.70 38.08 17.68
C LYS A 32 -13.08 37.49 17.93
N GLY A 33 -13.23 36.19 17.73
CA GLY A 33 -14.37 35.42 18.23
C GLY A 33 -14.23 35.22 19.74
N THR A 34 -15.24 35.63 20.50
CA THR A 34 -15.40 35.32 21.92
C THR A 34 -15.69 33.83 22.07
N VAL A 35 -14.70 33.05 22.50
CA VAL A 35 -14.87 31.64 22.82
C VAL A 35 -15.41 31.53 24.24
N ASP A 36 -16.65 31.06 24.36
CA ASP A 36 -17.24 30.63 25.62
C ASP A 36 -16.39 29.53 26.26
N LYS A 37 -15.95 29.81 27.48
CA LYS A 37 -15.13 28.93 28.31
C LYS A 37 -16.03 27.91 29.01
N SER A 38 -16.14 26.73 28.43
CA SER A 38 -16.51 25.51 29.17
C SER A 38 -15.82 24.28 28.59
N TRP A 39 -14.47 24.32 28.60
CA TRP A 39 -13.64 23.12 28.53
C TRP A 39 -13.06 22.84 29.91
N PRO A 40 -13.00 21.57 30.35
CA PRO A 40 -12.60 21.22 31.71
C PRO A 40 -11.16 21.65 31.96
N ALA A 41 -10.93 22.21 33.16
CA ALA A 41 -9.61 22.61 33.61
C ALA A 41 -8.63 21.44 33.45
N PHE A 42 -7.66 21.60 32.56
CA PHE A 42 -6.49 20.74 32.52
C PHE A 42 -5.72 21.00 33.81
N VAL A 43 -5.70 19.98 34.65
CA VAL A 43 -4.85 19.92 35.84
C VAL A 43 -3.42 20.10 35.37
N ASN A 44 -2.72 21.10 35.93
CA ASN A 44 -1.27 21.22 35.78
C ASN A 44 -0.65 20.00 36.45
N ILE A 45 -0.27 19.02 35.64
CA ILE A 45 0.54 17.89 36.05
C ILE A 45 1.98 18.34 35.84
N ASP A 46 2.53 19.00 36.88
CA ASP A 46 3.97 19.24 37.03
C ASP A 46 4.68 17.99 37.61
N ASP A 47 4.17 16.79 37.30
CA ASP A 47 4.88 15.56 37.58
C ASP A 47 5.83 15.27 36.42
N GLU A 48 7.12 15.16 36.75
CA GLU A 48 8.16 14.61 35.90
C GLU A 48 7.65 13.35 35.18
N ILE A 49 7.29 13.51 33.91
CA ILE A 49 7.01 12.38 33.03
C ILE A 49 8.36 11.73 32.76
N GLU A 50 8.72 10.75 33.58
CA GLU A 50 9.84 9.85 33.37
C GLU A 50 9.64 9.16 32.01
N ILE A 51 10.29 9.66 30.96
CA ILE A 51 10.20 9.09 29.60
C ILE A 51 10.92 7.74 29.64
N PRO A 52 10.23 6.59 29.53
CA PRO A 52 10.91 5.32 29.55
C PRO A 52 11.84 5.20 28.33
N PRO A 53 13.06 4.64 28.50
CA PRO A 53 14.05 4.55 27.43
C PRO A 53 13.48 3.83 26.19
N LEU A 54 13.75 4.42 25.02
CA LEU A 54 13.24 4.04 23.69
C LEU A 54 13.49 2.57 23.29
N GLU A 55 14.31 1.82 24.02
CA GLU A 55 14.60 0.42 23.74
C GLU A 55 13.46 -0.56 24.07
N LYS A 56 12.49 -0.18 24.90
CA LYS A 56 11.36 -1.07 25.25
C LYS A 56 10.19 -1.02 24.27
N ARG A 57 10.11 -0.04 23.35
CA ARG A 57 9.03 0.03 22.34
C ARG A 57 9.26 -0.85 21.11
N ARG A 58 10.48 -1.33 20.86
CA ARG A 58 10.79 -2.21 19.71
C ARG A 58 10.45 -3.69 19.92
N LYS A 59 10.07 -4.12 21.13
CA LYS A 59 9.83 -5.54 21.42
C LYS A 59 8.39 -6.02 21.18
N ASN A 60 7.42 -5.12 20.97
CA ASN A 60 6.00 -5.47 20.81
C ASN A 60 5.47 -5.43 19.36
N ILE A 61 6.33 -5.23 18.35
CA ILE A 61 5.95 -5.38 16.91
C ILE A 61 6.74 -6.53 16.27
N TYR A 62 7.14 -7.52 17.07
CA TYR A 62 7.36 -8.86 16.52
C TYR A 62 6.01 -9.55 16.51
N PHE A 63 5.38 -9.57 15.33
CA PHE A 63 4.32 -10.52 15.02
C PHE A 63 4.96 -11.90 15.25
N SER A 64 4.71 -12.48 16.43
CA SER A 64 5.16 -13.81 16.82
C SER A 64 4.56 -14.83 15.85
N LEU A 65 5.25 -15.05 14.73
CA LEU A 65 5.12 -16.27 13.94
C LEU A 65 5.75 -17.37 14.77
N ASN A 66 5.02 -17.86 15.77
CA ASN A 66 5.28 -19.19 16.30
C ASN A 66 4.87 -20.17 15.20
N PRO A 67 5.80 -20.89 14.53
CA PRO A 67 5.43 -22.02 13.70
C PRO A 67 5.02 -23.14 14.67
N THR A 68 3.78 -23.07 15.16
CA THR A 68 3.17 -24.28 15.72
C THR A 68 3.02 -25.23 14.54
N ASN A 69 3.91 -26.21 14.47
CA ASN A 69 3.91 -27.36 13.59
C ASN A 69 2.64 -28.20 13.81
N LYS A 70 1.46 -27.63 13.54
CA LYS A 70 0.27 -28.42 13.25
C LYS A 70 0.34 -28.72 11.76
N SER A 71 0.87 -29.90 11.45
CA SER A 71 0.69 -30.58 10.18
C SER A 71 -0.80 -30.59 9.83
N PHE A 72 -1.22 -29.59 9.04
CA PHE A 72 -2.53 -29.57 8.44
C PHE A 72 -2.53 -30.65 7.36
N PHE A 73 -2.98 -31.84 7.73
CA PHE A 73 -3.46 -32.83 6.78
C PHE A 73 -4.60 -32.18 5.98
N LEU A 74 -4.35 -31.92 4.71
CA LEU A 74 -5.40 -31.58 3.74
C LEU A 74 -6.23 -32.85 3.50
N PRO A 75 -7.57 -32.81 3.65
CA PRO A 75 -8.42 -33.87 3.14
C PRO A 75 -8.28 -33.89 1.61
N ASN A 76 -7.87 -35.04 1.09
CA ASN A 76 -7.68 -35.29 -0.32
C ASN A 76 -9.06 -35.62 -0.92
N ASP A 77 -9.83 -34.60 -1.28
CA ASP A 77 -11.13 -34.78 -1.94
C ASP A 77 -10.92 -35.03 -3.45
N SER A 78 -10.45 -36.22 -3.77
CA SER A 78 -10.49 -36.79 -5.11
C SER A 78 -11.72 -37.69 -5.27
N ALA A 79 -12.83 -37.12 -5.70
CA ALA A 79 -13.99 -37.80 -6.31
C ALA A 79 -14.74 -36.75 -7.16
N SER A 80 -14.53 -36.63 -8.47
CA SER A 80 -14.98 -37.54 -9.54
C SER A 80 -16.48 -37.87 -9.45
N LYS A 81 -17.33 -37.17 -10.24
CA LYS A 81 -18.01 -37.75 -11.42
C LYS A 81 -19.17 -36.88 -11.95
N ASN A 82 -19.18 -36.81 -13.29
CA ASN A 82 -20.32 -36.82 -14.22
C ASN A 82 -21.21 -35.60 -14.41
N THR A 83 -20.87 -34.86 -15.46
CA THR A 83 -21.68 -34.62 -16.67
C THR A 83 -22.93 -35.51 -16.80
N GLN A 84 -24.10 -34.89 -16.88
CA GLN A 84 -25.21 -35.39 -17.69
C GLN A 84 -25.95 -34.21 -18.33
N LEU A 85 -25.79 -34.13 -19.66
CA LEU A 85 -26.67 -33.43 -20.58
C LEU A 85 -28.07 -34.05 -20.47
N GLY A 86 -29.10 -33.22 -20.39
CA GLY A 86 -30.49 -33.64 -20.45
C GLY A 86 -31.36 -32.49 -20.91
N ASP A 87 -31.58 -32.41 -22.22
CA ASP A 87 -32.63 -31.59 -22.83
C ASP A 87 -34.00 -32.11 -22.39
N LYS A 88 -34.90 -31.19 -21.99
CA LYS A 88 -36.36 -31.38 -22.05
C LYS A 88 -37.08 -30.04 -21.89
N GLU A 89 -37.67 -29.59 -22.99
CA GLU A 89 -38.74 -28.59 -23.02
C GLU A 89 -39.98 -29.11 -22.27
N THR A 90 -40.62 -28.27 -21.44
CA THR A 90 -42.01 -27.77 -21.64
C THR A 90 -42.57 -26.99 -20.44
N ARG A 91 -43.04 -25.78 -20.76
CA ARG A 91 -44.36 -25.16 -20.44
C ARG A 91 -44.83 -24.96 -18.97
N LYS A 92 -44.77 -23.67 -18.58
CA LYS A 92 -45.67 -22.83 -17.74
C LYS A 92 -46.66 -23.51 -16.78
N GLN A 93 -46.58 -23.14 -15.50
CA GLN A 93 -47.72 -22.55 -14.75
C GLN A 93 -47.22 -21.78 -13.52
N ALA A 94 -47.95 -20.71 -13.20
CA ALA A 94 -47.68 -19.75 -12.15
C ALA A 94 -48.24 -20.20 -10.79
N SER A 95 -47.53 -19.88 -9.71
CA SER A 95 -48.12 -19.64 -8.38
C SER A 95 -47.10 -18.98 -7.44
N ASN A 96 -47.67 -18.28 -6.48
CA ASN A 96 -47.10 -17.21 -5.66
C ASN A 96 -46.15 -17.69 -4.55
N ASP A 97 -45.47 -16.69 -3.97
CA ASP A 97 -45.02 -16.63 -2.58
C ASP A 97 -44.05 -17.72 -2.09
N ASP A 98 -42.76 -17.42 -2.19
CA ASP A 98 -42.03 -16.99 -1.00
C ASP A 98 -40.65 -16.48 -1.40
N LYS A 99 -40.46 -15.15 -1.35
CA LYS A 99 -39.12 -14.53 -1.47
C LYS A 99 -38.35 -14.77 -0.17
N ASN A 100 -38.00 -16.02 0.06
CA ASN A 100 -37.07 -16.42 1.09
C ASN A 100 -35.68 -15.93 0.63
N ASN A 101 -35.37 -14.68 0.99
CA ASN A 101 -34.08 -14.03 0.81
C ASN A 101 -33.02 -14.74 1.67
N GLN A 102 -32.70 -15.99 1.32
CA GLN A 102 -31.54 -16.69 1.82
C GLN A 102 -30.30 -15.98 1.26
N LYS A 103 -29.83 -14.97 1.99
CA LYS A 103 -28.54 -14.34 1.73
C LYS A 103 -27.50 -15.46 1.61
N PRO A 104 -26.77 -15.57 0.50
CA PRO A 104 -25.76 -16.62 0.35
C PRO A 104 -24.76 -16.53 1.51
N PRO A 105 -24.27 -17.67 2.03
CA PRO A 105 -23.40 -17.68 3.20
C PRO A 105 -22.10 -16.91 2.92
N LYS A 106 -22.03 -15.67 3.40
CA LYS A 106 -20.95 -14.69 3.15
C LYS A 106 -19.55 -15.13 3.63
N ASN A 107 -19.42 -16.24 4.34
CA ASN A 107 -18.19 -16.60 5.05
C ASN A 107 -17.21 -17.50 4.29
N LYS A 108 -17.60 -18.13 3.17
CA LYS A 108 -16.67 -19.04 2.43
C LYS A 108 -15.51 -18.28 1.76
N ASN A 109 -15.78 -17.07 1.24
CA ASN A 109 -14.77 -16.29 0.51
C ASN A 109 -13.67 -15.71 1.40
N TYR A 110 -13.97 -15.43 2.68
CA TYR A 110 -12.99 -14.87 3.61
C TYR A 110 -11.86 -15.85 3.93
N LYS A 111 -12.19 -17.14 4.12
CA LYS A 111 -11.19 -18.19 4.38
C LYS A 111 -10.23 -18.36 3.21
N TYR A 112 -10.76 -18.38 1.99
CA TYR A 112 -9.95 -18.49 0.78
C TYR A 112 -8.96 -17.32 0.63
N GLU A 113 -9.43 -16.08 0.77
CA GLU A 113 -8.58 -14.90 0.60
C GLU A 113 -7.48 -14.83 1.67
N LYS A 114 -7.80 -15.16 2.92
CA LYS A 114 -6.83 -15.23 4.02
C LYS A 114 -5.74 -16.26 3.71
N TYR A 115 -6.13 -17.46 3.30
CA TYR A 115 -5.19 -18.53 2.96
C TYR A 115 -4.29 -18.15 1.77
N ARG A 116 -4.87 -17.52 0.74
CA ARG A 116 -4.16 -17.06 -0.45
C ARG A 116 -3.05 -16.06 -0.09
N ILE A 117 -3.39 -15.02 0.68
CA ILE A 117 -2.41 -14.01 1.13
C ILE A 117 -1.35 -14.64 2.04
N GLN A 118 -1.76 -15.56 2.92
CA GLN A 118 -0.82 -16.27 3.79
C GLN A 118 0.20 -17.08 2.99
N LYS A 119 -0.24 -17.77 1.92
CA LYS A 119 0.65 -18.48 0.99
C LYS A 119 1.62 -17.53 0.28
N SER A 120 1.17 -16.35 -0.14
CA SER A 120 2.06 -15.35 -0.74
C SER A 120 3.07 -14.80 0.27
N LYS A 121 2.66 -14.55 1.53
CA LYS A 121 3.59 -14.14 2.60
C LYS A 121 4.64 -15.20 2.93
N GLN A 122 4.28 -16.48 2.87
CA GLN A 122 5.23 -17.59 3.05
C GLN A 122 6.32 -17.64 1.97
N LYS A 123 6.14 -17.00 0.81
CA LYS A 123 7.21 -16.90 -0.19
C LYS A 123 8.27 -15.85 0.17
N ILE A 124 7.94 -14.95 1.09
CA ILE A 124 8.71 -13.76 1.42
C ILE A 124 9.28 -13.90 2.85
N ILE A 125 9.62 -15.12 3.24
CA ILE A 125 10.13 -15.42 4.59
C ILE A 125 11.46 -14.68 4.79
N GLY A 126 11.60 -14.01 5.92
CA GLY A 126 12.81 -13.27 6.29
C GLY A 126 12.86 -11.83 5.76
N PHE A 127 11.90 -11.40 4.94
CA PHE A 127 11.83 -10.01 4.52
C PHE A 127 11.37 -9.10 5.66
N ILE A 128 12.22 -8.14 6.01
CA ILE A 128 11.93 -7.09 7.00
C ILE A 128 11.66 -5.80 6.22
N MET A 129 10.42 -5.31 6.30
CA MET A 129 9.97 -4.15 5.52
C MET A 129 10.82 -2.92 5.80
N GLU A 130 11.17 -2.70 7.07
CA GLU A 130 11.93 -1.55 7.56
C GLU A 130 13.35 -1.49 7.00
N ASP A 131 13.92 -2.65 6.65
CA ASP A 131 15.25 -2.75 6.07
C ASP A 131 15.28 -2.57 4.55
N SER A 132 14.11 -2.66 3.90
CA SER A 132 14.00 -2.53 2.45
C SER A 132 14.36 -1.14 1.94
N ARG A 133 14.89 -1.09 0.72
CA ARG A 133 15.26 0.14 0.01
C ARG A 133 14.06 1.07 -0.23
N PRO A 134 12.90 0.60 -0.73
CA PRO A 134 11.70 1.44 -0.88
C PRO A 134 11.24 2.04 0.45
N TYR A 135 11.30 1.30 1.56
CA TYR A 135 10.91 1.83 2.87
C TYR A 135 11.82 2.98 3.29
N LYS A 136 13.14 2.75 3.29
CA LYS A 136 14.14 3.76 3.66
C LYS A 136 14.01 5.03 2.80
N TRP A 137 13.80 4.87 1.50
CA TRP A 137 13.54 5.99 0.59
C TRP A 137 12.27 6.78 0.95
N MET A 138 11.15 6.10 1.21
CA MET A 138 9.89 6.77 1.55
C MET A 138 9.97 7.50 2.90
N ILE A 139 10.57 6.89 3.92
CA ILE A 139 10.78 7.53 5.21
C ILE A 139 11.66 8.77 5.05
N LYS A 140 12.77 8.67 4.30
CA LYS A 140 13.65 9.82 4.03
C LYS A 140 12.94 10.95 3.27
N THR A 141 12.08 10.61 2.31
CA THR A 141 11.50 11.60 1.37
C THR A 141 10.19 12.20 1.88
N PHE A 142 9.33 11.39 2.50
CA PHE A 142 7.97 11.76 2.88
C PHE A 142 7.70 11.67 4.38
N ASN A 143 8.64 11.14 5.17
CA ASN A 143 8.49 10.84 6.59
C ASN A 143 7.30 9.90 6.91
N ARG A 144 6.88 9.09 5.92
CA ARG A 144 5.82 8.09 6.05
C ARG A 144 5.87 7.12 4.87
N ILE A 145 5.25 5.96 5.06
CA ILE A 145 5.04 4.98 3.99
C ILE A 145 3.76 5.26 3.18
N ILE A 146 3.71 4.73 1.96
CA ILE A 146 2.51 4.77 1.12
C ILE A 146 1.39 3.93 1.74
N THR A 147 0.20 4.52 1.85
CA THR A 147 -1.01 3.82 2.34
C THR A 147 -1.62 2.93 1.28
N GLN A 148 -2.50 2.00 1.68
CA GLN A 148 -3.21 1.16 0.70
C GLN A 148 -4.07 1.97 -0.27
N LYS A 149 -4.81 2.98 0.21
CA LYS A 149 -5.64 3.82 -0.66
C LYS A 149 -4.82 4.55 -1.73
N GLU A 150 -3.66 5.08 -1.34
CA GLU A 150 -2.74 5.77 -2.26
C GLU A 150 -2.13 4.79 -3.28
N PHE A 151 -1.76 3.59 -2.84
CA PHE A 151 -1.26 2.58 -3.77
C PHE A 151 -2.35 2.12 -4.76
N ASN A 152 -3.58 1.92 -4.27
CA ASN A 152 -4.72 1.56 -5.13
C ASN A 152 -4.93 2.60 -6.23
N SER A 153 -4.76 3.90 -5.95
CA SER A 153 -4.93 4.95 -6.97
C SER A 153 -3.88 4.94 -8.07
N ILE A 154 -2.68 4.39 -7.81
CA ILE A 154 -1.61 4.30 -8.81
C ILE A 154 -1.49 2.89 -9.44
N TYR A 155 -2.21 1.91 -8.91
CA TYR A 155 -2.08 0.49 -9.28
C TYR A 155 -2.29 0.24 -10.79
N GLU A 156 -3.39 0.72 -11.36
CA GLU A 156 -3.67 0.55 -12.79
C GLU A 156 -2.65 1.30 -13.68
N SER A 157 -2.16 2.46 -13.21
CA SER A 157 -1.12 3.20 -13.94
C SER A 157 0.23 2.49 -13.93
N LEU A 158 0.59 1.87 -12.80
CA LEU A 158 1.79 1.04 -12.71
C LEU A 158 1.68 -0.18 -13.64
N LYS A 159 0.51 -0.83 -13.68
CA LYS A 159 0.27 -2.00 -14.52
C LYS A 159 0.34 -1.70 -16.02
N SER A 160 -0.05 -0.49 -16.45
CA SER A 160 0.02 -0.10 -17.85
C SER A 160 1.40 0.42 -18.29
N LYS A 161 2.17 1.01 -17.37
CA LYS A 161 3.49 1.59 -17.66
C LYS A 161 4.66 0.61 -17.51
N LEU A 162 4.51 -0.41 -16.68
CA LEU A 162 5.56 -1.41 -16.44
C LEU A 162 5.41 -2.60 -17.38
N SER A 163 6.52 -3.29 -17.65
CA SER A 163 6.48 -4.55 -18.38
C SER A 163 5.66 -5.61 -17.61
N PRO A 164 5.04 -6.60 -18.27
CA PRO A 164 4.22 -7.59 -17.61
C PRO A 164 4.91 -8.35 -16.47
N HIS A 165 6.25 -8.50 -16.53
CA HIS A 165 7.05 -9.15 -15.49
C HIS A 165 7.32 -8.26 -14.27
N ALA A 166 7.34 -6.94 -14.45
CA ALA A 166 7.58 -5.96 -13.38
C ALA A 166 6.27 -5.38 -12.81
N ALA A 167 5.16 -5.52 -13.52
CA ALA A 167 3.87 -4.99 -13.12
C ALA A 167 3.37 -5.58 -11.79
N PRO A 168 2.77 -4.78 -10.90
CA PRO A 168 2.25 -5.28 -9.63
C PRO A 168 1.04 -6.20 -9.90
N GLN A 169 0.90 -7.22 -9.08
CA GLN A 169 -0.26 -8.12 -9.10
C GLN A 169 -1.26 -7.75 -7.99
N ARG A 170 -2.31 -8.58 -7.89
CA ARG A 170 -3.41 -8.37 -6.95
C ARG A 170 -2.95 -8.37 -5.48
N ASP A 171 -1.88 -9.10 -5.15
CA ASP A 171 -1.46 -9.32 -3.77
C ASP A 171 -0.64 -8.15 -3.22
N GLU A 172 0.18 -7.55 -4.07
CA GLU A 172 0.92 -6.30 -3.84
C GLU A 172 -0.05 -5.14 -3.59
N ASN A 173 -1.20 -5.15 -4.27
CA ASN A 173 -2.25 -4.16 -4.04
C ASN A 173 -2.87 -4.32 -2.63
N ARG A 174 -3.05 -5.56 -2.17
CA ARG A 174 -3.78 -5.89 -0.94
C ARG A 174 -2.92 -5.93 0.32
N SER A 175 -1.65 -6.28 0.24
CA SER A 175 -0.77 -6.46 1.39
C SER A 175 0.42 -5.51 1.34
N GLN A 176 0.61 -4.74 2.40
CA GLN A 176 1.73 -3.80 2.51
C GLN A 176 3.08 -4.51 2.47
N VAL A 177 3.24 -5.63 3.18
CA VAL A 177 4.50 -6.39 3.18
C VAL A 177 4.85 -6.89 1.78
N ILE A 178 3.89 -7.52 1.09
CA ILE A 178 4.08 -8.02 -0.28
C ILE A 178 4.43 -6.88 -1.24
N ARG A 179 3.76 -5.73 -1.08
CA ARG A 179 4.06 -4.52 -1.87
C ARG A 179 5.50 -4.05 -1.71
N PHE A 180 6.00 -3.99 -0.48
CA PHE A 180 7.37 -3.54 -0.23
C PHE A 180 8.39 -4.55 -0.73
N SER A 181 8.13 -5.85 -0.61
CA SER A 181 8.95 -6.89 -1.23
C SER A 181 9.00 -6.71 -2.75
N TRP A 182 7.85 -6.60 -3.41
CA TRP A 182 7.78 -6.39 -4.85
C TRP A 182 8.52 -5.12 -5.29
N MET A 183 8.39 -4.01 -4.56
CA MET A 183 9.15 -2.80 -4.86
C MET A 183 10.66 -3.01 -4.71
N ASP A 184 11.07 -3.75 -3.68
CA ASP A 184 12.48 -4.02 -3.40
C ASP A 184 13.09 -4.95 -4.47
N ASP A 185 12.34 -5.96 -4.93
CA ASP A 185 12.73 -6.85 -6.04
C ASP A 185 12.93 -6.07 -7.35
N ASN A 186 12.14 -5.02 -7.56
CA ASN A 186 12.21 -4.18 -8.76
C ASN A 186 13.17 -2.97 -8.62
N TRP A 187 13.86 -2.84 -7.47
CA TRP A 187 14.61 -1.62 -7.15
C TRP A 187 15.93 -1.49 -7.91
N ASP A 188 16.49 -2.61 -8.36
CA ASP A 188 17.73 -2.64 -9.14
C ASP A 188 17.51 -2.25 -10.61
N ASN A 189 16.30 -2.46 -11.13
CA ASN A 189 15.93 -2.00 -12.47
C ASN A 189 15.63 -0.50 -12.43
N ILE A 190 16.53 0.30 -12.99
CA ILE A 190 16.49 1.76 -12.94
C ILE A 190 15.21 2.32 -13.55
N ASP A 191 14.79 1.82 -14.71
CA ASP A 191 13.60 2.32 -15.42
C ASP A 191 12.33 2.03 -14.63
N THR A 192 12.20 0.81 -14.13
CA THR A 192 11.08 0.38 -13.30
C THR A 192 11.01 1.19 -12.01
N ARG A 193 12.15 1.32 -11.32
CA ARG A 193 12.27 2.12 -10.10
C ARG A 193 11.85 3.57 -10.34
N ASN A 194 12.28 4.18 -11.45
CA ASN A 194 11.93 5.57 -11.77
C ASN A 194 10.42 5.74 -11.98
N VAL A 195 9.77 4.80 -12.66
CA VAL A 195 8.30 4.81 -12.82
C VAL A 195 7.61 4.69 -11.46
N ILE A 196 8.04 3.75 -10.61
CA ILE A 196 7.49 3.56 -9.25
C ILE A 196 7.65 4.84 -8.42
N ILE A 197 8.86 5.39 -8.34
CA ILE A 197 9.18 6.61 -7.60
C ILE A 197 8.32 7.77 -8.10
N LYS A 198 8.19 7.95 -9.42
CA LYS A 198 7.38 9.02 -10.02
C LYS A 198 5.92 8.93 -9.58
N GLN A 199 5.30 7.75 -9.72
CA GLN A 199 3.90 7.54 -9.36
C GLN A 199 3.65 7.73 -7.86
N ILE A 200 4.54 7.23 -7.00
CA ILE A 200 4.43 7.38 -5.55
C ILE A 200 4.58 8.85 -5.14
N THR A 201 5.55 9.55 -5.72
CA THR A 201 5.77 10.97 -5.45
C THR A 201 4.55 11.80 -5.83
N GLU A 202 3.96 11.52 -6.99
CA GLU A 202 2.76 12.18 -7.48
C GLU A 202 1.61 12.02 -6.47
N VAL A 203 1.26 10.80 -6.07
CA VAL A 203 0.13 10.57 -5.15
C VAL A 203 0.38 11.12 -3.75
N MET A 204 1.62 11.03 -3.24
CA MET A 204 1.92 11.44 -1.87
C MET A 204 2.04 12.97 -1.70
N ARG A 205 2.46 13.70 -2.75
CA ARG A 205 2.58 15.18 -2.73
C ARG A 205 1.23 15.87 -2.62
N HIS A 206 0.21 15.38 -3.34
CA HIS A 206 -1.14 15.97 -3.36
C HIS A 206 -1.88 15.90 -2.02
N LYS A 207 -1.44 15.06 -1.08
CA LYS A 207 -2.07 14.92 0.23
C LYS A 207 -1.53 15.90 1.26
N LYS A 208 -0.24 16.28 1.17
CA LYS A 208 0.39 17.23 2.09
C LYS A 208 -0.29 18.61 2.04
N MET A 209 -0.77 19.00 0.86
CA MET A 209 -1.44 20.30 0.65
C MET A 209 -2.88 20.37 1.20
N ARG A 210 -3.54 19.23 1.45
CA ARG A 210 -4.95 19.22 1.87
C ARG A 210 -5.16 19.34 3.38
N ASN A 211 -4.12 19.23 4.18
CA ASN A 211 -4.19 19.27 5.65
C ASN A 211 -3.67 20.60 6.23
N ILE A 212 -3.51 21.65 5.42
CA ILE A 212 -3.01 22.98 5.86
C ILE A 212 -4.18 24.00 5.99
N TYR A 213 -5.43 23.57 5.82
CA TYR A 213 -6.63 24.38 6.03
C TYR A 213 -7.43 23.82 7.20
#